data_AF-A0A2N9EGF6-F1
#
_entry.id   AF-A0A2N9EGF6-F1
#
_cell.length_a   1.000
_cell.length_b   1.000
_cell.length_c   1.000
_cell.angle_alpha   90.00
_cell.angle_beta   90.00
_cell.angle_gamma   90.00
#
_symmetry.space_group_name_H-M   'P 1'
#
loop_
_entity.id
_entity.type
_entity.pdbx_description
1 polymer ?
#
loop_
_entity_poly.entity_id
_entity_poly.type
_entity_poly.pdbx_seq_one_letter_code
_entity_poly.pdbx_strand_id
1 'polypeptide(L)'
;MLTLRSLLNQYGEDLGLDPKRIPSNTAGSHFVEAFAKAWTEYNNPRAVVMFVVQAEERNMYDQHWLSAVLKERYPFYVYDTPMFIRKTLAEIDAEGELLPDGTLLVGGKAIAVVYFRAGYTPNDYPSESEWRARLLTEQSSAIKCPSISYHLAGTKKIQQELAKPNVLERFLDNKDDIAKLRKCFAGLWSLDDSDIIKNAIEKPELFVMKPQREGGGNNIYGVDVRETLLRLQKEGTDGNGAYILMQRIFPTVFPTFLIRDGICHKDYAISELGIYGAYLRNKDKVIMNDQCGFLMRTKISSSDEGGVAAGFGVLDSIYLT
;
A
#
# COMPACT_ATOMS: atom_id res chain seq x y z
N MET A 1 -11.92 12.82 -5.25
CA MET A 1 -10.96 13.96 -5.35
C MET A 1 -11.35 15.02 -6.38
N LEU A 2 -12.10 14.70 -7.45
CA LEU A 2 -12.69 15.69 -8.36
C LEU A 2 -13.59 16.74 -7.66
N THR A 3 -14.16 16.36 -6.51
CA THR A 3 -15.07 17.18 -5.72
C THR A 3 -14.41 18.39 -5.06
N LEU A 4 -13.21 18.27 -4.48
CA LEU A 4 -12.61 19.37 -3.71
C LEU A 4 -12.18 20.54 -4.60
N ARG A 5 -11.50 20.26 -5.72
CA ARG A 5 -11.10 21.31 -6.66
C ARG A 5 -12.30 21.96 -7.35
N SER A 6 -13.35 21.19 -7.64
CA SER A 6 -14.60 21.73 -8.16
C SER A 6 -15.28 22.66 -7.15
N LEU A 7 -15.32 22.28 -5.87
CA LEU A 7 -15.86 23.13 -4.80
C LEU A 7 -15.04 24.41 -4.64
N LEU A 8 -13.71 24.34 -4.64
CA LEU A 8 -12.87 25.53 -4.57
C LEU A 8 -12.93 26.40 -5.84
N ASN A 9 -13.15 25.82 -7.02
CA ASN A 9 -13.40 26.63 -8.22
C ASN A 9 -14.71 27.43 -8.10
N GLN A 10 -15.69 26.92 -7.34
CA GLN A 10 -16.98 27.57 -7.16
C GLN A 10 -17.03 28.54 -5.97
N TYR A 11 -16.34 28.22 -4.87
CA TYR A 11 -16.40 28.96 -3.60
C TYR A 11 -15.03 29.47 -3.12
N GLY A 12 -13.98 29.38 -3.94
CA GLY A 12 -12.60 29.69 -3.54
C GLY A 12 -12.38 31.15 -3.19
N GLU A 13 -13.05 32.08 -3.87
CA GLU A 13 -12.99 33.51 -3.54
C GLU A 13 -13.54 33.79 -2.15
N ASP A 14 -14.70 33.20 -1.81
CA ASP A 14 -15.34 33.34 -0.49
C ASP A 14 -14.50 32.71 0.63
N LEU A 15 -13.78 31.63 0.33
CA LEU A 15 -12.92 30.91 1.27
C LEU A 15 -11.49 31.48 1.33
N GLY A 16 -11.13 32.41 0.45
CA GLY A 16 -9.76 32.92 0.33
C GLY A 16 -8.74 31.86 -0.09
N LEU A 17 -9.17 30.82 -0.83
CA LEU A 17 -8.35 29.68 -1.23
C LEU A 17 -8.14 29.66 -2.74
N ASP A 18 -6.89 29.49 -3.18
CA ASP A 18 -6.56 29.34 -4.60
C ASP A 18 -6.65 27.86 -5.01
N PRO A 19 -7.60 27.47 -5.88
CA PRO A 19 -7.74 26.09 -6.36
C PRO A 19 -6.52 25.59 -7.16
N LYS A 20 -5.62 26.48 -7.62
CA LYS A 20 -4.36 26.09 -8.28
C LYS A 20 -3.31 25.59 -7.30
N ARG A 21 -3.45 25.91 -6.00
CA ARG A 21 -2.58 25.38 -4.94
C ARG A 21 -2.94 23.96 -4.53
N ILE A 22 -4.06 23.41 -5.01
CA ILE A 22 -4.34 21.98 -4.88
C ILE A 22 -3.78 21.24 -6.09
N PRO A 23 -2.78 20.35 -5.90
CA PRO A 23 -2.19 19.60 -6.99
C PRO A 23 -3.21 18.65 -7.63
N SER A 24 -3.14 18.50 -8.95
CA SER A 24 -3.95 17.52 -9.66
C SER A 24 -3.60 16.11 -9.21
N ASN A 25 -4.60 15.24 -9.04
CA ASN A 25 -4.39 13.85 -8.72
C ASN A 25 -4.84 12.93 -9.86
N THR A 26 -3.88 12.20 -10.42
CA THR A 26 -4.03 11.34 -11.59
C THR A 26 -3.93 9.85 -11.25
N ALA A 27 -4.00 9.48 -9.96
CA ALA A 27 -3.75 8.11 -9.50
C ALA A 27 -4.61 7.05 -10.19
N GLY A 28 -5.93 7.21 -10.20
CA GLY A 28 -6.82 6.25 -10.85
C GLY A 28 -6.55 6.08 -12.33
N SER A 29 -6.14 7.15 -13.03
CA SER A 29 -5.80 7.08 -14.47
C SER A 29 -4.52 6.30 -14.73
N HIS A 30 -3.46 6.55 -13.95
CA HIS A 30 -2.18 5.87 -14.14
C HIS A 30 -2.22 4.40 -13.71
N PHE A 31 -3.00 4.04 -12.69
CA PHE A 31 -3.19 2.62 -12.33
C PHE A 31 -3.84 1.83 -13.47
N VAL A 32 -4.86 2.41 -14.09
CA VAL A 32 -5.53 1.85 -15.26
C VAL A 32 -4.57 1.71 -16.44
N GLU A 33 -3.74 2.72 -16.70
CA GLU A 33 -2.70 2.65 -17.74
C GLU A 33 -1.68 1.54 -17.46
N ALA A 34 -1.25 1.37 -16.21
CA ALA A 34 -0.34 0.30 -15.81
C ALA A 34 -0.94 -1.09 -16.09
N PHE A 35 -2.23 -1.30 -15.81
CA PHE A 35 -2.92 -2.55 -16.13
C PHE A 35 -3.01 -2.79 -17.64
N ALA A 36 -3.37 -1.76 -18.41
CA ALA A 36 -3.43 -1.86 -19.87
C ALA A 36 -2.07 -2.22 -20.48
N LYS A 37 -0.99 -1.57 -20.03
CA LYS A 37 0.38 -1.86 -20.48
C LYS A 37 0.81 -3.27 -20.09
N ALA A 38 0.59 -3.69 -18.84
CA ALA A 38 0.94 -5.04 -18.39
C ALA A 38 0.19 -6.12 -19.18
N TRP A 39 -1.11 -5.94 -19.40
CA TRP A 39 -1.92 -6.84 -20.22
C TRP A 39 -1.43 -6.89 -21.68
N THR A 40 -1.09 -5.74 -22.26
CA THR A 40 -0.54 -5.66 -23.62
C THR A 40 0.78 -6.41 -23.75
N GLU A 41 1.65 -6.30 -22.74
CA GLU A 41 2.94 -7.02 -22.70
C GLU A 41 2.76 -8.53 -22.49
N TYR A 42 1.72 -8.96 -21.75
CA TYR A 42 1.35 -10.36 -21.66
C TYR A 42 0.87 -10.91 -23.01
N ASN A 43 0.27 -10.05 -23.85
CA ASN A 43 -0.03 -10.30 -25.26
C ASN A 43 -0.92 -11.52 -25.53
N ASN A 44 -2.01 -11.67 -24.75
CA ASN A 44 -3.06 -12.63 -25.02
C ASN A 44 -4.43 -11.93 -25.03
N PRO A 45 -5.07 -11.76 -26.20
CA PRO A 45 -6.31 -10.99 -26.32
C PRO A 45 -7.52 -11.65 -25.63
N ARG A 46 -7.42 -12.94 -25.28
CA ARG A 46 -8.48 -13.68 -24.57
C ARG A 46 -8.28 -13.71 -23.05
N ALA A 47 -7.14 -13.24 -22.57
CA ALA A 47 -6.85 -13.24 -21.14
C ALA A 47 -7.43 -12.00 -20.45
N VAL A 48 -7.73 -12.10 -19.16
CA VAL A 48 -8.35 -11.04 -18.36
C VAL A 48 -7.46 -10.60 -17.20
N VAL A 49 -7.81 -9.48 -16.57
CA VAL A 49 -7.18 -9.00 -15.33
C VAL A 49 -8.01 -9.50 -14.14
N MET A 50 -7.40 -10.27 -13.24
CA MET A 50 -8.07 -10.75 -12.02
C MET A 50 -7.74 -9.87 -10.82
N PHE A 51 -8.76 -9.40 -10.13
CA PHE A 51 -8.63 -8.73 -8.83
C PHE A 51 -8.78 -9.78 -7.74
N VAL A 52 -7.75 -9.98 -6.93
CA VAL A 52 -7.83 -10.79 -5.71
C VAL A 52 -8.37 -9.91 -4.59
N VAL A 53 -9.55 -10.24 -4.06
CA VAL A 53 -10.29 -9.37 -3.14
C VAL A 53 -10.61 -10.09 -1.82
N GLN A 54 -10.86 -9.32 -0.76
CA GLN A 54 -11.39 -9.86 0.49
C GLN A 54 -12.87 -10.23 0.31
N ALA A 55 -13.36 -11.20 1.09
CA ALA A 55 -14.77 -11.59 1.07
C ALA A 55 -15.69 -10.43 1.50
N GLU A 56 -15.26 -9.65 2.50
CA GLU A 56 -15.97 -8.47 3.00
C GLU A 56 -15.19 -7.18 2.70
N GLU A 57 -15.33 -6.66 1.49
CA GLU A 57 -14.58 -5.47 1.05
C GLU A 57 -15.43 -4.18 1.14
N ARG A 58 -15.26 -3.43 2.23
CA ARG A 58 -15.96 -2.14 2.44
C ARG A 58 -15.54 -1.06 1.44
N ASN A 59 -14.31 -1.13 0.93
CA ASN A 59 -13.76 -0.19 -0.05
C ASN A 59 -13.90 -0.73 -1.49
N MET A 60 -14.92 -1.53 -1.78
CA MET A 60 -15.09 -2.17 -3.10
C MET A 60 -15.29 -1.15 -4.22
N TYR A 61 -15.88 0.02 -3.93
CA TYR A 61 -16.13 1.06 -4.91
C TYR A 61 -14.85 1.64 -5.50
N ASP A 62 -13.78 1.77 -4.71
CA ASP A 62 -12.45 2.15 -5.21
C ASP A 62 -11.92 1.16 -6.26
N GLN A 63 -12.18 -0.13 -6.06
CA GLN A 63 -11.80 -1.18 -7.00
C GLN A 63 -12.70 -1.21 -8.24
N HIS A 64 -14.02 -1.08 -8.05
CA HIS A 64 -14.98 -1.03 -9.17
C HIS A 64 -14.75 0.19 -10.06
N TRP A 65 -14.35 1.32 -9.47
CA TRP A 65 -13.99 2.52 -10.23
C TRP A 65 -12.82 2.26 -11.19
N LEU A 66 -11.77 1.58 -10.75
CA LEU A 66 -10.65 1.19 -11.62
C LEU A 66 -11.12 0.27 -12.77
N SER A 67 -12.02 -0.66 -12.46
CA SER A 67 -12.59 -1.56 -13.46
C SER A 67 -13.43 -0.81 -14.52
N ALA A 68 -14.24 0.15 -14.09
CA ALA A 68 -15.03 1.00 -14.97
C ALA A 68 -14.14 1.86 -15.88
N VAL A 69 -13.14 2.54 -15.31
CA VAL A 69 -12.25 3.42 -16.07
C VAL A 69 -11.39 2.66 -17.09
N LEU A 70 -10.91 1.44 -16.77
CA LEU A 70 -10.21 0.62 -17.77
C LEU A 70 -11.15 0.23 -18.91
N LYS A 71 -12.39 -0.18 -18.60
CA LYS A 71 -13.39 -0.53 -19.62
C LYS A 71 -13.70 0.65 -20.55
N GLU A 72 -13.80 1.87 -20.01
CA GLU A 72 -14.08 3.07 -20.80
C GLU A 72 -12.88 3.51 -21.66
N ARG A 73 -11.67 3.52 -21.10
CA ARG A 73 -10.47 4.07 -21.77
C ARG A 73 -9.77 3.07 -22.69
N TYR A 74 -9.88 1.80 -22.38
CA TYR A 74 -9.22 0.72 -23.10
C TYR A 74 -10.27 -0.33 -23.50
N PRO A 75 -11.19 0.02 -24.42
CA PRO A 75 -12.18 -0.90 -24.95
C PRO A 75 -11.49 -1.87 -25.92
N PHE A 76 -10.63 -2.75 -25.40
CA PHE A 76 -10.06 -3.82 -26.21
C PHE A 76 -11.19 -4.80 -26.56
N TYR A 77 -11.57 -4.87 -27.84
CA TYR A 77 -12.51 -5.84 -28.39
C TYR A 77 -12.09 -7.26 -27.93
N VAL A 78 -12.98 -8.13 -27.42
CA VAL A 78 -13.77 -9.07 -28.24
C VAL A 78 -14.68 -9.90 -27.30
N TYR A 79 -16.01 -9.92 -27.58
CA TYR A 79 -17.13 -10.70 -26.99
C TYR A 79 -17.41 -10.59 -25.49
N ASP A 80 -18.52 -9.92 -25.09
CA ASP A 80 -19.38 -10.06 -23.87
C ASP A 80 -18.75 -10.48 -22.51
N THR A 81 -17.44 -10.49 -22.41
CA THR A 81 -16.67 -11.05 -21.32
C THR A 81 -16.04 -9.88 -20.61
N PRO A 82 -16.34 -9.66 -19.32
CA PRO A 82 -15.71 -8.58 -18.60
C PRO A 82 -14.19 -8.82 -18.60
N MET A 83 -13.44 -7.80 -19.03
CA MET A 83 -11.97 -7.73 -18.96
C MET A 83 -11.44 -7.94 -17.54
N PHE A 84 -12.33 -7.93 -16.54
CA PHE A 84 -12.01 -8.22 -15.16
C PHE A 84 -12.87 -9.32 -14.58
N ILE A 85 -12.25 -10.08 -13.69
CA ILE A 85 -12.96 -10.90 -12.71
C ILE A 85 -12.47 -10.53 -11.32
N ARG A 86 -13.35 -10.66 -10.33
CA ARG A 86 -13.02 -10.49 -8.92
C ARG A 86 -13.16 -11.87 -8.28
N LYS A 87 -12.13 -12.29 -7.56
CA LYS A 87 -12.11 -13.58 -6.89
C LYS A 87 -11.44 -13.45 -5.54
N THR A 88 -12.00 -14.10 -4.54
CA THR A 88 -11.31 -14.36 -3.27
C THR A 88 -10.24 -15.44 -3.46
N LEU A 89 -9.30 -15.56 -2.53
CA LEU A 89 -8.30 -16.62 -2.57
C LEU A 89 -8.95 -18.01 -2.51
N ALA A 90 -10.00 -18.19 -1.71
CA ALA A 90 -10.76 -19.44 -1.64
C ALA A 90 -11.39 -19.84 -2.99
N GLU A 91 -11.99 -18.89 -3.71
CA GLU A 91 -12.54 -19.16 -5.05
C GLU A 91 -11.43 -19.48 -6.07
N ILE A 92 -10.24 -18.88 -5.94
CA ILE A 92 -9.09 -19.19 -6.80
C ILE A 92 -8.60 -20.62 -6.55
N ASP A 93 -8.57 -21.11 -5.31
CA ASP A 93 -8.23 -22.51 -5.02
C ASP A 93 -9.29 -23.47 -5.60
N ALA A 94 -10.57 -23.09 -5.52
CA ALA A 94 -11.67 -23.93 -5.99
C ALA A 94 -11.81 -23.99 -7.51
N GLU A 95 -11.53 -22.90 -8.22
CA GLU A 95 -11.76 -22.76 -9.67
C GLU A 95 -10.49 -22.60 -10.50
N GLY A 96 -9.34 -22.55 -9.84
CA GLY A 96 -8.04 -22.29 -10.44
C GLY A 96 -7.40 -23.54 -11.04
N GLU A 97 -6.91 -23.42 -12.26
CA GLU A 97 -6.16 -24.46 -12.94
C GLU A 97 -4.91 -23.85 -13.59
N LEU A 98 -3.78 -24.54 -13.48
CA LEU A 98 -2.56 -24.19 -14.18
C LEU A 98 -2.39 -25.11 -15.39
N LEU A 99 -2.45 -24.54 -16.59
CA LEU A 99 -2.25 -25.28 -17.84
C LEU A 99 -0.78 -25.70 -18.00
N PRO A 100 -0.48 -26.71 -18.84
CA PRO A 100 0.90 -27.17 -19.07
C PRO A 100 1.86 -26.09 -19.61
N ASP A 101 1.34 -25.05 -20.25
CA ASP A 101 2.11 -23.90 -20.75
C ASP A 101 2.34 -22.81 -19.68
N GLY A 102 1.86 -23.02 -18.46
CA GLY A 102 1.95 -22.09 -17.34
C GLY A 102 0.82 -21.05 -17.28
N THR A 103 -0.15 -21.09 -18.20
CA THR A 103 -1.31 -20.19 -18.16
C THR A 103 -2.21 -20.50 -16.98
N LEU A 104 -2.54 -19.48 -16.18
CA LEU A 104 -3.54 -19.57 -15.12
C LEU A 104 -4.95 -19.45 -15.74
N LEU A 105 -5.81 -20.43 -15.49
CA LEU A 105 -7.24 -20.34 -15.67
C LEU A 105 -7.93 -20.16 -14.31
N VAL A 106 -8.94 -19.30 -14.23
CA VAL A 106 -9.86 -19.24 -13.08
C VAL A 106 -11.28 -19.13 -13.61
N GLY A 107 -12.13 -20.09 -13.25
CA GLY A 107 -13.50 -20.16 -13.76
C GLY A 107 -13.56 -20.27 -15.30
N GLY A 108 -12.61 -20.99 -15.89
CA GLY A 108 -12.48 -21.16 -17.34
C GLY A 108 -11.92 -19.96 -18.11
N LYS A 109 -11.49 -18.88 -17.44
CA LYS A 109 -10.91 -17.69 -18.07
C LYS A 109 -9.40 -17.63 -17.87
N ALA A 110 -8.66 -17.39 -18.96
CA ALA A 110 -7.22 -17.17 -18.90
C ALA A 110 -6.90 -15.84 -18.21
N ILE A 111 -5.89 -15.83 -17.33
CA ILE A 111 -5.52 -14.66 -16.54
C ILE A 111 -4.17 -14.11 -17.02
N ALA A 112 -4.15 -12.83 -17.42
CA ALA A 112 -2.93 -12.12 -17.84
C ALA A 112 -2.27 -11.40 -16.67
N VAL A 113 -3.07 -10.77 -15.81
CA VAL A 113 -2.60 -9.95 -14.69
C VAL A 113 -3.38 -10.34 -13.45
N VAL A 114 -2.69 -10.56 -12.33
CA VAL A 114 -3.28 -10.72 -11.01
C VAL A 114 -2.97 -9.49 -10.17
N TYR A 115 -4.00 -8.73 -9.82
CA TYR A 115 -3.89 -7.55 -8.99
C TYR A 115 -4.41 -7.83 -7.59
N PHE A 116 -3.53 -7.78 -6.61
CA PHE A 116 -3.87 -8.07 -5.21
C PHE A 116 -4.47 -6.84 -4.53
N ARG A 117 -5.72 -6.99 -4.10
CA ARG A 117 -6.43 -6.13 -3.14
C ARG A 117 -6.73 -6.86 -1.83
N ALA A 118 -6.11 -8.02 -1.64
CA ALA A 118 -6.14 -8.87 -0.46
C ALA A 118 -4.81 -9.64 -0.37
N GLY A 119 -4.68 -10.51 0.63
CA GLY A 119 -3.53 -11.38 0.82
C GLY A 119 -2.35 -10.72 1.52
N TYR A 120 -2.56 -9.55 2.16
CA TYR A 120 -1.55 -8.79 2.91
C TYR A 120 -1.72 -8.91 4.44
N THR A 121 -2.79 -9.56 4.91
CA THR A 121 -3.03 -9.87 6.32
C THR A 121 -3.25 -11.37 6.52
N PRO A 122 -2.83 -11.96 7.66
CA PRO A 122 -3.14 -13.35 7.98
C PRO A 122 -4.63 -13.68 7.96
N ASN A 123 -5.50 -12.69 8.21
CA ASN A 123 -6.95 -12.88 8.18
C ASN A 123 -7.48 -13.23 6.77
N ASP A 124 -6.72 -12.95 5.72
CA ASP A 124 -7.06 -13.36 4.35
C ASP A 124 -6.70 -14.83 4.07
N TYR A 125 -6.12 -15.54 5.04
CA TYR A 125 -5.69 -16.94 4.95
C TYR A 125 -6.27 -17.77 6.11
N PRO A 126 -7.61 -17.91 6.21
CA PRO A 126 -8.24 -18.69 7.27
C PRO A 126 -7.94 -20.19 7.17
N SER A 127 -7.46 -20.68 6.02
CA SER A 127 -7.13 -22.08 5.80
C SER A 127 -5.93 -22.27 4.84
N GLU A 128 -5.55 -23.52 4.59
CA GLU A 128 -4.55 -23.88 3.57
C GLU A 128 -5.04 -23.61 2.14
N SER A 129 -6.35 -23.43 1.93
CA SER A 129 -6.93 -23.11 0.62
C SER A 129 -6.33 -21.83 0.05
N GLU A 130 -6.28 -20.78 0.86
CA GLU A 130 -5.80 -19.48 0.41
C GLU A 130 -4.29 -19.47 0.15
N TRP A 131 -3.54 -20.28 0.91
CA TRP A 131 -2.11 -20.49 0.66
C TRP A 131 -1.86 -21.23 -0.66
N ARG A 132 -2.63 -22.26 -0.97
CA ARG A 132 -2.57 -22.95 -2.27
C ARG A 132 -2.93 -22.04 -3.42
N ALA A 133 -4.00 -21.24 -3.30
CA ALA A 133 -4.37 -20.25 -4.30
C ALA A 133 -3.26 -19.22 -4.56
N ARG A 134 -2.63 -18.72 -3.48
CA ARG A 134 -1.50 -17.80 -3.60
C ARG A 134 -0.31 -18.46 -4.30
N LEU A 135 0.03 -19.69 -3.94
CA LEU A 135 1.11 -20.44 -4.58
C LEU A 135 0.82 -20.71 -6.06
N LEU A 136 -0.37 -21.20 -6.39
CA LEU A 136 -0.83 -21.46 -7.76
C LEU A 136 -0.70 -20.21 -8.63
N THR A 137 -1.12 -19.07 -8.09
CA THR A 137 -1.01 -17.77 -8.76
C THR A 137 0.45 -17.41 -9.03
N GLU A 138 1.32 -17.50 -8.02
CA GLU A 138 2.74 -17.15 -8.17
C GLU A 138 3.48 -18.07 -9.15
N GLN A 139 3.11 -19.36 -9.22
CA GLN A 139 3.64 -20.34 -10.16
C GLN A 139 3.25 -20.09 -11.62
N SER A 140 2.15 -19.37 -11.87
CA SER A 140 1.66 -19.09 -13.22
C SER A 140 2.48 -18.06 -13.99
N SER A 141 2.29 -18.02 -15.31
CA SER A 141 2.84 -17.01 -16.21
C SER A 141 2.18 -15.63 -16.06
N ALA A 142 1.04 -15.53 -15.39
CA ALA A 142 0.35 -14.26 -15.18
C ALA A 142 1.27 -13.23 -14.50
N ILE A 143 1.11 -11.95 -14.82
CA ILE A 143 1.86 -10.86 -14.20
C ILE A 143 1.24 -10.54 -12.85
N LYS A 144 1.99 -10.73 -11.76
CA LYS A 144 1.51 -10.44 -10.40
C LYS A 144 1.78 -8.98 -10.03
N CYS A 145 0.77 -8.32 -9.47
CA CYS A 145 0.83 -6.95 -8.98
C CYS A 145 0.36 -6.92 -7.51
N PRO A 146 1.28 -7.00 -6.53
CA PRO A 146 2.71 -7.33 -6.67
C PRO A 146 2.97 -8.86 -6.72
N SER A 147 4.16 -9.25 -7.19
CA SER A 147 4.70 -10.60 -6.96
C SER A 147 5.04 -10.84 -5.50
N ILE A 148 5.28 -12.09 -5.11
CA ILE A 148 5.69 -12.42 -3.73
C ILE A 148 7.01 -11.73 -3.32
N SER A 149 7.96 -11.55 -4.23
CA SER A 149 9.21 -10.83 -3.95
C SER A 149 8.98 -9.34 -3.68
N TYR A 150 8.10 -8.69 -4.45
CA TYR A 150 7.70 -7.31 -4.19
C TYR A 150 6.91 -7.18 -2.89
N HIS A 151 6.07 -8.17 -2.55
CA HIS A 151 5.37 -8.22 -1.27
C HIS A 151 6.36 -8.28 -0.10
N LEU A 152 7.38 -9.15 -0.17
CA LEU A 152 8.44 -9.24 0.85
C LEU A 152 9.29 -7.97 0.93
N ALA A 153 9.57 -7.32 -0.21
CA ALA A 153 10.30 -6.05 -0.25
C ALA A 153 9.56 -4.93 0.49
N GLY A 154 8.23 -5.01 0.60
CA GLY A 154 7.40 -4.06 1.36
C GLY A 154 7.40 -4.27 2.88
N THR A 155 8.02 -5.34 3.38
CA THR A 155 8.04 -5.62 4.83
C THR A 155 8.84 -4.56 5.60
N LYS A 156 8.42 -4.32 6.85
CA LYS A 156 9.08 -3.37 7.76
C LYS A 156 10.53 -3.79 8.03
N LYS A 157 10.81 -5.11 8.06
CA LYS A 157 12.18 -5.61 8.20
C LYS A 157 13.06 -5.20 7.02
N ILE A 158 12.61 -5.33 5.77
CA ILE A 158 13.38 -4.87 4.61
C ILE A 158 13.56 -3.35 4.62
N GLN A 159 12.52 -2.59 4.99
CA GLN A 159 12.64 -1.13 5.19
C GLN A 159 13.77 -0.78 6.17
N GLN A 160 13.86 -1.50 7.30
CA GLN A 160 14.91 -1.29 8.29
C GLN A 160 16.30 -1.72 7.79
N GLU A 161 16.41 -2.87 7.11
CA GLU A 161 17.69 -3.33 6.56
C GLU A 161 18.24 -2.38 5.48
N LEU A 162 17.37 -1.81 4.63
CA LEU A 162 17.78 -0.81 3.64
C LEU A 162 18.31 0.49 4.28
N ALA A 163 17.91 0.80 5.52
CA ALA A 163 18.40 1.97 6.24
C ALA A 163 19.80 1.79 6.85
N LYS A 164 20.34 0.56 6.86
CA LYS A 164 21.71 0.32 7.34
C LYS A 164 22.75 0.97 6.42
N PRO A 165 23.89 1.42 6.96
CA PRO A 165 24.98 1.94 6.15
C PRO A 165 25.42 0.94 5.07
N ASN A 166 25.69 1.45 3.86
CA ASN A 166 26.20 0.69 2.71
C ASN A 166 25.26 -0.39 2.14
N VAL A 167 24.02 -0.53 2.63
CA VAL A 167 23.08 -1.53 2.08
C VAL A 167 22.39 -1.02 0.81
N LEU A 168 21.96 0.24 0.76
CA LEU A 168 21.35 0.83 -0.44
C LEU A 168 22.26 0.76 -1.68
N GLU A 169 23.56 0.98 -1.48
CA GLU A 169 24.60 0.94 -2.53
C GLU A 169 24.71 -0.43 -3.21
N ARG A 170 24.16 -1.50 -2.61
CA ARG A 170 24.10 -2.82 -3.25
C ARG A 170 23.00 -2.94 -4.30
N PHE A 171 22.03 -2.02 -4.28
CA PHE A 171 20.84 -2.05 -5.12
C PHE A 171 20.72 -0.83 -6.06
N LEU A 172 21.51 0.22 -5.82
CA LEU A 172 21.47 1.47 -6.56
C LEU A 172 22.90 1.97 -6.81
N ASP A 173 23.17 2.40 -8.04
CA ASP A 173 24.45 2.97 -8.43
C ASP A 173 24.44 4.51 -8.40
N ASN A 174 23.26 5.13 -8.64
CA ASN A 174 23.13 6.58 -8.73
C ASN A 174 23.23 7.23 -7.33
N LYS A 175 24.35 7.93 -7.10
CA LYS A 175 24.66 8.59 -5.82
C LYS A 175 23.63 9.65 -5.43
N ASP A 176 23.07 10.39 -6.39
CA ASP A 176 22.06 11.41 -6.12
C ASP A 176 20.76 10.78 -5.66
N ASP A 177 20.36 9.65 -6.25
CA ASP A 177 19.15 8.94 -5.84
C ASP A 177 19.32 8.27 -4.48
N ILE A 178 20.51 7.72 -4.19
CA ILE A 178 20.86 7.20 -2.84
C ILE A 178 20.78 8.33 -1.81
N ALA A 179 21.31 9.52 -2.13
CA ALA A 179 21.26 10.67 -1.24
C ALA A 179 19.81 11.14 -0.98
N LYS A 180 18.97 11.19 -2.03
CA LYS A 180 17.54 11.53 -1.90
C LYS A 180 16.80 10.51 -1.03
N LEU A 181 17.03 9.21 -1.24
CA LEU A 181 16.39 8.15 -0.45
C LEU A 181 16.80 8.21 1.02
N ARG A 182 18.10 8.35 1.30
CA ARG A 182 18.62 8.47 2.67
C ARG A 182 18.03 9.67 3.41
N LYS A 183 17.84 10.80 2.72
CA LYS A 183 17.23 12.01 3.31
C LYS A 183 15.81 11.76 3.82
N CYS A 184 15.10 10.78 3.24
CA CYS A 184 13.74 10.43 3.63
C CYS A 184 13.68 9.35 4.73
N PHE A 185 14.80 8.77 5.15
CA PHE A 185 14.82 7.75 6.19
C PHE A 185 14.80 8.38 7.58
N ALA A 186 13.85 7.97 8.40
CA ALA A 186 13.92 8.16 9.85
C ALA A 186 14.87 7.12 10.48
N GLY A 187 15.15 7.26 11.77
CA GLY A 187 15.86 6.22 12.51
C GLY A 187 15.12 4.88 12.47
N LEU A 188 15.80 3.82 12.06
CA LEU A 188 15.25 2.47 11.86
C LEU A 188 16.25 1.45 12.41
N TRP A 189 15.81 0.65 13.38
CA TRP A 189 16.68 -0.26 14.13
C TRP A 189 16.05 -1.64 14.29
N SER A 190 16.93 -2.65 14.35
CA SER A 190 16.58 -4.02 14.66
C SER A 190 16.66 -4.25 16.18
N LEU A 191 15.98 -5.27 16.70
CA LEU A 191 15.94 -5.60 18.13
C LEU A 191 17.16 -6.42 18.61
N ASP A 192 18.29 -6.23 17.96
CA ASP A 192 19.63 -6.71 18.36
C ASP A 192 20.54 -5.55 18.79
N ASP A 193 20.13 -4.30 18.57
CA ASP A 193 20.86 -3.11 19.03
C ASP A 193 20.52 -2.80 20.50
N SER A 194 21.39 -3.24 21.42
CA SER A 194 21.17 -3.12 22.87
C SER A 194 21.05 -1.67 23.35
N ASP A 195 21.79 -0.74 22.73
CA ASP A 195 21.79 0.67 23.13
C ASP A 195 20.46 1.33 22.75
N ILE A 196 19.96 1.02 21.56
CA ILE A 196 18.67 1.51 21.11
C ILE A 196 17.52 0.89 21.93
N ILE A 197 17.60 -0.40 22.26
CA ILE A 197 16.59 -1.04 23.12
C ILE A 197 16.53 -0.36 24.49
N LYS A 198 17.69 -0.10 25.12
CA LYS A 198 17.75 0.62 26.39
C LYS A 198 17.12 2.01 26.29
N ASN A 199 17.45 2.77 25.24
CA ASN A 199 16.89 4.09 25.00
C ASN A 199 15.37 4.04 24.78
N ALA A 200 14.87 3.05 24.03
CA ALA A 200 13.44 2.86 23.80
C ALA A 200 12.68 2.43 25.06
N ILE A 201 13.32 1.70 25.98
CA ILE A 201 12.74 1.41 27.30
C ILE A 201 12.68 2.69 28.15
N GLU A 202 13.75 3.50 28.16
CA GLU A 202 13.80 4.73 28.95
C GLU A 202 12.82 5.79 28.44
N LYS A 203 12.75 5.99 27.12
CA LYS A 203 11.97 7.04 26.43
C LYS A 203 11.04 6.47 25.34
N PRO A 204 10.07 5.63 25.71
CA PRO A 204 9.28 4.88 24.73
C PRO A 204 8.40 5.75 23.84
N GLU A 205 8.05 6.97 24.27
CA GLU A 205 7.29 7.95 23.50
C GLU A 205 8.00 8.40 22.22
N LEU A 206 9.33 8.26 22.14
CA LEU A 206 10.13 8.64 20.97
C LEU A 206 10.22 7.54 19.93
N PHE A 207 9.64 6.37 20.20
CA PHE A 207 9.73 5.20 19.33
C PHE A 207 8.35 4.66 18.95
N VAL A 208 8.33 3.95 17.82
CA VAL A 208 7.22 3.10 17.40
C VAL A 208 7.79 1.72 17.13
N MET A 209 7.20 0.71 17.73
CA MET A 209 7.57 -0.69 17.49
C MET A 209 6.58 -1.30 16.49
N LYS A 210 7.11 -1.89 15.41
CA LYS A 210 6.30 -2.35 14.27
C LYS A 210 6.49 -3.84 14.01
N PRO A 211 5.43 -4.66 14.05
CA PRO A 211 5.49 -6.04 13.59
C PRO A 211 5.52 -6.10 12.05
N GLN A 212 5.80 -7.28 11.50
CA GLN A 212 5.69 -7.56 10.06
C GLN A 212 4.22 -7.74 9.65
N ARG A 213 3.45 -6.65 9.69
CA ARG A 213 2.04 -6.58 9.30
C ARG A 213 1.76 -5.34 8.44
N GLU A 214 0.70 -5.42 7.64
CA GLU A 214 0.15 -4.34 6.84
C GLU A 214 -1.33 -4.09 7.21
N GLY A 215 -1.90 -2.98 6.75
CA GLY A 215 -3.33 -2.67 6.92
C GLY A 215 -3.68 -1.77 8.12
N GLY A 216 -2.68 -1.27 8.86
CA GLY A 216 -2.88 -0.39 10.03
C GLY A 216 -3.34 -1.13 11.29
N GLY A 217 -3.28 -0.47 12.45
CA GLY A 217 -3.75 -1.04 13.72
C GLY A 217 -2.83 -2.07 14.38
N ASN A 218 -1.58 -2.19 13.92
CA ASN A 218 -0.64 -3.22 14.39
C ASN A 218 0.57 -2.65 15.14
N ASN A 219 0.75 -1.33 15.14
CA ASN A 219 1.94 -0.71 15.74
C ASN A 219 1.76 -0.60 17.25
N ILE A 220 2.89 -0.60 17.96
CA ILE A 220 2.95 -0.48 19.41
C ILE A 220 3.62 0.87 19.74
N TYR A 221 3.05 1.61 20.68
CA TYR A 221 3.43 2.98 21.02
C TYR A 221 3.55 3.18 22.53
N GLY A 222 4.34 4.20 22.94
CA GLY A 222 4.36 4.66 24.33
C GLY A 222 4.65 3.53 25.33
N VAL A 223 3.94 3.51 26.46
CA VAL A 223 4.19 2.54 27.53
C VAL A 223 4.21 1.09 27.03
N ASP A 224 3.36 0.74 26.06
CA ASP A 224 3.30 -0.61 25.50
C ASP A 224 4.60 -1.02 24.79
N VAL A 225 5.37 -0.06 24.22
CA VAL A 225 6.71 -0.33 23.67
C VAL A 225 7.63 -0.79 24.79
N ARG A 226 7.66 -0.05 25.90
CA ARG A 226 8.48 -0.40 27.07
C ARG A 226 8.11 -1.78 27.60
N GLU A 227 6.82 -2.03 27.81
CA GLU A 227 6.33 -3.30 28.33
C GLU A 227 6.66 -4.47 27.41
N THR A 228 6.49 -4.28 26.09
CA THR A 228 6.81 -5.31 25.09
C THR A 228 8.31 -5.61 25.07
N LEU A 229 9.18 -4.59 25.10
CA LEU A 229 10.63 -4.78 25.12
C LEU A 229 11.09 -5.50 26.40
N LEU A 230 10.58 -5.11 27.56
CA LEU A 230 10.90 -5.77 28.84
C LEU A 230 10.42 -7.22 28.88
N ARG A 231 9.28 -7.53 28.25
CA ARG A 231 8.77 -8.90 28.11
C ARG A 231 9.67 -9.73 27.21
N LEU A 232 10.04 -9.22 26.03
CA LEU A 232 10.96 -9.92 25.11
C LEU A 232 12.33 -10.19 25.76
N GLN A 233 12.87 -9.27 26.56
CA GLN A 233 14.11 -9.50 27.30
C GLN A 233 14.02 -10.67 28.29
N LYS A 234 12.84 -10.97 28.85
CA LYS A 234 12.62 -12.10 29.76
C LYS A 234 12.40 -13.42 29.02
N GLU A 235 11.72 -13.38 27.88
CA GLU A 235 11.38 -14.56 27.09
C GLU A 235 12.55 -15.08 26.24
N GLY A 236 13.60 -14.28 26.03
CA GLY A 236 14.76 -14.63 25.21
C GLY A 236 14.68 -14.06 23.78
N THR A 237 15.67 -14.36 22.94
CA THR A 237 15.82 -13.71 21.61
C THR A 237 14.90 -14.24 20.52
N ASP A 238 14.21 -15.36 20.72
CA ASP A 238 13.40 -16.02 19.69
C ASP A 238 12.23 -15.15 19.17
N GLY A 239 11.78 -14.16 19.96
CA GLY A 239 10.75 -13.19 19.57
C GLY A 239 11.26 -11.90 18.91
N ASN A 240 12.57 -11.63 18.93
CA ASN A 240 13.12 -10.33 18.50
C ASN A 240 13.03 -10.13 16.98
N GLY A 241 13.03 -11.20 16.20
CA GLY A 241 12.92 -11.14 14.74
C GLY A 241 11.57 -10.66 14.21
N ALA A 242 10.54 -10.62 15.06
CA ALA A 242 9.18 -10.27 14.65
C ALA A 242 8.96 -8.75 14.48
N TYR A 243 9.82 -7.91 15.06
CA TYR A 243 9.61 -6.46 15.15
C TYR A 243 10.82 -5.65 14.71
N ILE A 244 10.56 -4.38 14.38
CA ILE A 244 11.59 -3.34 14.27
C ILE A 244 11.24 -2.19 15.22
N LEU A 245 12.25 -1.39 15.60
CA LEU A 245 12.07 -0.08 16.21
C LEU A 245 12.23 1.00 15.14
N MET A 246 11.34 1.99 15.17
CA MET A 246 11.41 3.15 14.31
C MET A 246 11.31 4.42 15.16
N GLN A 247 12.08 5.44 14.79
CA GLN A 247 11.95 6.78 15.34
C GLN A 247 10.53 7.29 15.10
N ARG A 248 9.86 7.75 16.17
CA ARG A 248 8.55 8.39 16.04
C ARG A 248 8.72 9.76 15.37
N ILE A 249 7.89 10.01 14.37
CA ILE A 249 7.86 11.29 13.64
C ILE A 249 6.76 12.16 14.27
N PHE A 250 7.08 13.43 14.50
CA PHE A 250 6.16 14.42 15.08
C PHE A 250 5.95 15.56 14.07
N PRO A 251 4.96 15.45 13.16
CA PRO A 251 4.62 16.52 12.23
C PRO A 251 4.07 17.76 12.95
N THR A 252 4.08 18.90 12.26
CA THR A 252 3.38 20.11 12.73
C THR A 252 1.89 19.84 12.87
N VAL A 253 1.36 20.12 14.05
CA VAL A 253 -0.06 19.99 14.37
C VAL A 253 -0.81 21.24 13.89
N PHE A 254 -1.97 21.05 13.28
CA PHE A 254 -2.79 22.15 12.77
C PHE A 254 -4.28 21.93 13.07
N PRO A 255 -5.07 23.00 13.29
CA PRO A 255 -6.51 22.87 13.49
C PRO A 255 -7.21 22.57 12.16
N THR A 256 -8.14 21.62 12.15
CA THR A 256 -8.94 21.27 10.97
C THR A 256 -10.33 20.75 11.36
N PHE A 257 -11.17 20.52 10.35
CA PHE A 257 -12.46 19.86 10.50
C PHE A 257 -12.37 18.44 9.95
N LEU A 258 -12.80 17.46 10.75
CA LEU A 258 -12.91 16.07 10.37
C LEU A 258 -14.39 15.73 10.22
N ILE A 259 -14.77 15.16 9.09
CA ILE A 259 -16.16 14.77 8.82
C ILE A 259 -16.24 13.26 8.68
N ARG A 260 -17.12 12.64 9.46
CA ARG A 260 -17.43 11.20 9.39
C ARG A 260 -18.89 10.96 9.74
N ASP A 261 -19.54 10.08 8.98
CA ASP A 261 -20.95 9.69 9.19
C ASP A 261 -21.90 10.90 9.30
N GLY A 262 -21.60 11.95 8.52
CA GLY A 262 -22.35 13.22 8.53
C GLY A 262 -22.05 14.13 9.73
N ILE A 263 -21.21 13.72 10.67
CA ILE A 263 -20.83 14.48 11.86
C ILE A 263 -19.51 15.21 11.61
N CYS A 264 -19.49 16.51 11.90
CA CYS A 264 -18.31 17.36 11.77
C CYS A 264 -17.69 17.63 13.15
N HIS A 265 -16.40 17.34 13.29
CA HIS A 265 -15.61 17.58 14.50
C HIS A 265 -14.46 18.52 14.19
N LYS A 266 -14.30 19.58 14.98
CA LYS A 266 -13.14 20.47 14.90
C LYS A 266 -12.11 20.02 15.92
N ASP A 267 -10.90 19.73 15.47
CA ASP A 267 -9.80 19.30 16.34
C ASP A 267 -8.43 19.65 15.73
N TYR A 268 -7.37 19.39 16.48
CA TYR A 268 -6.00 19.44 16.04
C TYR A 268 -5.59 18.11 15.39
N ALA A 269 -4.94 18.20 14.24
CA ALA A 269 -4.64 17.05 13.40
C ALA A 269 -3.19 17.06 12.88
N ILE A 270 -2.78 15.91 12.37
CA ILE A 270 -1.57 15.71 11.57
C ILE A 270 -1.91 14.95 10.29
N SER A 271 -1.11 15.15 9.25
CA SER A 271 -1.29 14.49 7.96
C SER A 271 -0.12 13.59 7.58
N GLU A 272 -0.42 12.54 6.85
CA GLU A 272 0.53 11.63 6.24
C GLU A 272 0.32 11.59 4.73
N LEU A 273 1.35 11.99 3.98
CA LEU A 273 1.34 12.03 2.52
C LEU A 273 1.86 10.71 1.94
N GLY A 274 0.99 9.99 1.22
CA GLY A 274 1.37 8.88 0.36
C GLY A 274 1.56 9.33 -1.08
N ILE A 275 2.67 8.93 -1.70
CA ILE A 275 2.94 9.14 -3.13
C ILE A 275 2.86 7.78 -3.82
N TYR A 276 2.00 7.67 -4.82
CA TYR A 276 1.89 6.43 -5.60
C TYR A 276 2.94 6.38 -6.70
N GLY A 277 3.41 5.18 -7.00
CA GLY A 277 4.24 4.90 -8.16
C GLY A 277 3.75 3.64 -8.87
N ALA A 278 3.95 3.58 -10.18
CA ALA A 278 3.71 2.38 -10.99
C ALA A 278 4.94 2.05 -11.82
N TYR A 279 5.29 0.76 -11.85
CA TYR A 279 6.46 0.26 -12.53
C TYR A 279 6.12 -0.97 -13.36
N LEU A 280 6.60 -1.00 -14.60
CA LEU A 280 6.49 -2.15 -15.50
C LEU A 280 7.75 -2.24 -16.36
N ARG A 281 8.30 -3.45 -16.46
CA ARG A 281 9.41 -3.75 -17.37
C ARG A 281 9.18 -5.08 -18.08
N ASN A 282 9.74 -5.22 -19.26
CA ASN A 282 9.85 -6.49 -19.98
C ASN A 282 11.31 -6.71 -20.33
N LYS A 283 11.93 -7.74 -19.74
CA LYS A 283 13.39 -7.95 -19.77
C LYS A 283 14.08 -6.64 -19.39
N ASP A 284 14.98 -6.09 -20.22
CA ASP A 284 15.73 -4.88 -19.92
C ASP A 284 15.00 -3.57 -20.26
N LYS A 285 13.86 -3.66 -20.96
CA LYS A 285 13.08 -2.49 -21.34
C LYS A 285 12.15 -2.07 -20.20
N VAL A 286 12.41 -0.90 -19.62
CA VAL A 286 11.45 -0.23 -18.74
C VAL A 286 10.34 0.37 -19.59
N ILE A 287 9.10 -0.03 -19.33
CA ILE A 287 7.90 0.38 -20.08
C ILE A 287 7.14 1.47 -19.33
N MET A 288 7.18 1.42 -17.99
CA MET A 288 6.58 2.41 -17.11
C MET A 288 7.43 2.53 -15.84
N ASN A 289 7.69 3.75 -15.39
CA ASN A 289 8.30 4.06 -14.10
C ASN A 289 7.88 5.46 -13.67
N ASP A 290 6.62 5.60 -13.28
CA ASP A 290 5.97 6.90 -13.18
C ASP A 290 5.45 7.17 -11.76
N GLN A 291 5.52 8.43 -11.35
CA GLN A 291 4.80 8.93 -10.18
C GLN A 291 3.32 9.08 -10.54
N CYS A 292 2.45 8.41 -9.78
CA CYS A 292 1.06 8.15 -10.15
C CYS A 292 0.09 8.87 -9.21
N GLY A 293 0.30 10.15 -8.94
CA GLY A 293 -0.54 10.90 -7.99
C GLY A 293 -0.23 10.58 -6.52
N PHE A 294 -1.19 10.90 -5.64
CA PHE A 294 -0.96 10.90 -4.19
C PHE A 294 -2.22 10.51 -3.40
N LEU A 295 -2.06 10.27 -2.11
CA LEU A 295 -3.13 10.12 -1.13
C LEU A 295 -2.71 10.86 0.13
N MET A 296 -3.48 11.86 0.55
CA MET A 296 -3.30 12.46 1.87
C MET A 296 -4.26 11.80 2.84
N ARG A 297 -3.76 11.40 4.00
CA ARG A 297 -4.56 10.92 5.14
C ARG A 297 -4.33 11.86 6.30
N THR A 298 -5.40 12.25 6.97
CA THR A 298 -5.34 13.14 8.12
C THR A 298 -5.99 12.47 9.31
N LYS A 299 -5.40 12.62 10.50
CA LYS A 299 -5.91 12.07 11.75
C LYS A 299 -5.75 13.07 12.88
N ILE A 300 -6.54 12.91 13.94
CA ILE A 300 -6.37 13.70 15.16
C ILE A 300 -4.96 13.50 15.72
N SER A 301 -4.33 14.56 16.22
CA SER A 301 -2.92 14.55 16.62
C SER A 301 -2.64 13.64 17.83
N SER A 302 -3.66 13.37 18.64
CA SER A 302 -3.61 12.48 19.80
C SER A 302 -3.71 11.00 19.45
N SER A 303 -4.07 10.65 18.20
CA SER A 303 -4.24 9.25 17.80
C SER A 303 -2.95 8.64 17.29
N ASP A 304 -2.58 7.50 17.84
CA ASP A 304 -1.41 6.73 17.40
C ASP A 304 -1.66 6.01 16.06
N GLU A 305 -2.89 5.62 15.75
CA GLU A 305 -3.26 4.94 14.50
C GLU A 305 -3.83 5.89 13.44
N GLY A 306 -3.70 5.56 12.15
CA GLY A 306 -4.06 6.48 11.05
C GLY A 306 -4.79 5.86 9.86
N GLY A 307 -5.13 4.57 9.94
CA GLY A 307 -5.84 3.88 8.87
C GLY A 307 -7.24 4.47 8.65
N VAL A 308 -7.55 4.89 7.42
CA VAL A 308 -8.91 5.36 7.05
C VAL A 308 -9.90 4.20 7.11
N ALA A 309 -9.57 3.06 6.49
CA ALA A 309 -10.41 1.86 6.51
C ALA A 309 -10.58 1.28 7.94
N ALA A 310 -9.58 1.48 8.79
CA ALA A 310 -9.62 1.08 10.20
C ALA A 310 -10.38 2.09 11.10
N GLY A 311 -10.82 3.23 10.55
CA GLY A 311 -11.59 4.23 11.27
C GLY A 311 -10.76 5.19 12.15
N PHE A 312 -9.45 5.31 11.95
CA PHE A 312 -8.63 6.26 12.72
C PHE A 312 -8.36 7.57 11.99
N GLY A 313 -8.43 7.57 10.66
CA GLY A 313 -8.18 8.75 9.83
C GLY A 313 -9.34 9.12 8.90
N VAL A 314 -9.17 10.25 8.22
CA VAL A 314 -10.00 10.71 7.11
C VAL A 314 -9.15 10.93 5.86
N LEU A 315 -9.79 10.89 4.70
CA LEU A 315 -9.15 11.29 3.43
C LEU A 315 -9.00 12.80 3.39
N ASP A 316 -7.89 13.26 2.84
CA ASP A 316 -7.58 14.69 2.72
C ASP A 316 -6.97 15.01 1.34
N SER A 317 -6.65 16.29 1.12
CA SER A 317 -5.87 16.77 -0.02
C SER A 317 -4.66 17.59 0.46
N ILE A 318 -3.95 18.22 -0.48
CA ILE A 318 -2.77 19.04 -0.20
C ILE A 318 -3.09 20.46 -0.63
N TYR A 319 -2.74 21.44 0.20
CA TYR A 319 -2.69 22.84 -0.19
C TYR A 319 -1.24 23.32 -0.17
N LEU A 320 -0.70 23.65 -1.33
CA LEU A 320 0.69 24.06 -1.48
C LEU A 320 0.89 25.49 -0.93
N THR A 321 1.81 25.62 0.01
CA THR A 321 2.12 26.87 0.73
C THR A 321 3.34 27.55 0.16
#